data_AF-A0A0R3MR30-F1
#
_entry.id   AF-A0A0R3MR30-F1
#
_cell.length_a   1.000
_cell.length_b   1.000
_cell.length_c   1.000
_cell.angle_alpha   90.00
_cell.angle_beta   90.00
_cell.angle_gamma   90.00
#
_symmetry.space_group_name_H-M   'P 1'
#
loop_
_entity.id
_entity.type
_entity.pdbx_description
1 polymer ?
#
loop_
_entity_poly.entity_id
_entity_poly.type
_entity_poly.pdbx_seq_one_letter_code
_entity_poly.pdbx_strand_id
1 'polypeptide(L)'
;MKRAIYMGLFAVLLAPATAVAQAQAPKGLGTEEFGMSPRELVQAIEKTEGLIAQCMREQGFQYIAADHNTVRAGMSADKHLPGLSEEEFVSRYGFGVSTFYTGLPPQLSTGYSPARVGLGERNVQIFRKLSPADQVAYNRALLGDDLSSTFAVALEIEDLSRTGGCTRKALTETFKPDQLKASHYNPQDALINKDPRMKAALGYWQREMKKAGFEYGHPDEIEPDLRNRLSTLTEGGKLFVSKMSQDQKAALRKLQDYERLVAAKSHKMQEEVLTPVEEKIQEELFSRKVQ
;
A
#
# COMPACT_ATOMS: atom_id res chain seq x y z
N MET A 1 47.93 -70.32 -6.13
CA MET A 1 46.83 -70.57 -7.09
C MET A 1 45.52 -70.75 -6.31
N LYS A 2 44.63 -69.77 -6.33
CA LYS A 2 43.16 -69.87 -6.44
C LYS A 2 42.54 -68.51 -6.07
N ARG A 3 41.91 -67.90 -7.08
CA ARG A 3 41.06 -66.71 -6.98
C ARG A 3 39.76 -67.08 -6.26
N ALA A 4 39.22 -66.17 -5.46
CA ALA A 4 37.79 -66.11 -5.16
C ALA A 4 37.38 -64.63 -5.17
N ILE A 5 36.52 -64.32 -6.13
CA ILE A 5 35.87 -63.03 -6.36
C ILE A 5 34.65 -62.99 -5.44
N TYR A 6 34.50 -61.95 -4.63
CA TYR A 6 33.23 -61.64 -3.97
C TYR A 6 32.70 -60.33 -4.56
N MET A 7 31.72 -60.46 -5.46
CA MET A 7 30.77 -59.40 -5.77
C MET A 7 29.72 -59.36 -4.66
N GLY A 8 29.35 -58.17 -4.18
CA GLY A 8 28.30 -57.99 -3.18
C GLY A 8 27.72 -56.58 -3.19
N LEU A 9 26.63 -56.43 -3.96
CA LEU A 9 25.52 -55.46 -3.88
C LEU A 9 25.80 -54.04 -3.38
N PHE A 10 25.78 -53.08 -4.31
CA PHE A 10 25.35 -51.70 -4.03
C PHE A 10 23.82 -51.67 -3.91
N ALA A 11 23.30 -51.52 -2.70
CA ALA A 11 21.91 -51.15 -2.48
C ALA A 11 21.75 -49.65 -2.77
N VAL A 12 21.20 -49.32 -3.94
CA VAL A 12 20.75 -47.95 -4.25
C VAL A 12 19.48 -47.70 -3.45
N LEU A 13 19.61 -46.93 -2.36
CA LEU A 13 18.49 -46.37 -1.62
C LEU A 13 17.79 -45.32 -2.52
N LEU A 14 16.73 -45.76 -3.20
CA LEU A 14 15.75 -44.88 -3.82
C LEU A 14 15.00 -44.15 -2.70
N ALA A 15 15.42 -42.92 -2.40
CA ALA A 15 14.63 -42.00 -1.59
C ALA A 15 13.31 -41.70 -2.35
N PRO A 16 12.14 -41.81 -1.71
CA PRO A 16 10.90 -41.43 -2.34
C PRO A 16 10.92 -39.91 -2.57
N ALA A 17 10.89 -39.51 -3.83
CA ALA A 17 10.58 -38.14 -4.20
C ALA A 17 9.14 -37.86 -3.74
N THR A 18 9.00 -37.28 -2.55
CA THR A 18 7.75 -36.66 -2.14
C THR A 18 7.51 -35.50 -3.10
N ALA A 19 6.69 -35.74 -4.11
CA ALA A 19 6.10 -34.66 -4.89
C ALA A 19 5.35 -33.77 -3.89
N VAL A 20 5.95 -32.63 -3.54
CA VAL A 20 5.24 -31.59 -2.83
C VAL A 20 4.12 -31.18 -3.77
N ALA A 21 2.89 -31.53 -3.44
CA ALA A 21 1.73 -31.03 -4.14
C ALA A 21 1.81 -29.50 -4.06
N GLN A 22 2.15 -28.85 -5.18
CA GLN A 22 2.17 -27.40 -5.27
C GLN A 22 0.75 -26.93 -4.95
N ALA A 23 0.60 -26.23 -3.83
CA ALA A 23 -0.67 -25.60 -3.49
C ALA A 23 -1.06 -24.69 -4.66
N GLN A 24 -2.29 -24.78 -5.13
CA GLN A 24 -2.82 -23.80 -6.10
C GLN A 24 -3.60 -22.75 -5.34
N ALA A 25 -3.59 -21.50 -5.83
CA ALA A 25 -4.43 -20.47 -5.26
C ALA A 25 -5.91 -20.88 -5.28
N PRO A 26 -6.70 -20.50 -4.26
CA PRO A 26 -8.14 -20.72 -4.26
C PRO A 26 -8.79 -20.19 -5.54
N LYS A 27 -9.71 -20.97 -6.11
CA LYS A 27 -10.41 -20.57 -7.34
C LYS A 27 -11.14 -19.24 -7.13
N GLY A 28 -10.84 -18.26 -7.98
CA GLY A 28 -11.49 -16.94 -7.95
C GLY A 28 -10.77 -15.90 -7.08
N LEU A 29 -9.66 -16.25 -6.43
CA LEU A 29 -8.76 -15.26 -5.85
C LEU A 29 -7.99 -14.55 -6.97
N GLY A 30 -8.10 -13.23 -7.04
CA GLY A 30 -7.37 -12.40 -7.99
C GLY A 30 -6.05 -11.88 -7.41
N THR A 31 -5.37 -11.04 -8.20
CA THR A 31 -4.02 -10.55 -7.93
C THR A 31 -3.96 -9.07 -7.55
N GLU A 32 -5.11 -8.41 -7.46
CA GLU A 32 -5.22 -6.98 -7.16
C GLU A 32 -5.67 -6.76 -5.72
N GLU A 33 -5.88 -5.50 -5.35
CA GLU A 33 -6.29 -5.06 -4.03
C GLU A 33 -7.53 -5.84 -3.56
N PHE A 34 -7.52 -6.24 -2.29
CA PHE A 34 -8.51 -7.05 -1.62
C PHE A 34 -8.72 -8.45 -2.23
N GLY A 35 -7.72 -8.94 -2.97
CA GLY A 35 -7.77 -10.21 -3.70
C GLY A 35 -8.71 -10.20 -4.90
N MET A 36 -8.98 -9.03 -5.47
CA MET A 36 -9.85 -8.86 -6.63
C MET A 36 -9.13 -9.27 -7.93
N SER A 37 -9.91 -9.69 -8.94
CA SER A 37 -9.39 -9.72 -10.31
C SER A 37 -9.26 -8.31 -10.89
N PRO A 38 -8.43 -8.10 -11.93
CA PRO A 38 -8.31 -6.79 -12.60
C PRO A 38 -9.65 -6.21 -13.05
N ARG A 39 -10.58 -7.06 -13.52
CA ARG A 39 -11.91 -6.62 -13.93
C ARG A 39 -12.76 -6.18 -12.74
N GLU A 40 -12.71 -6.91 -11.63
CA GLU A 40 -13.46 -6.55 -10.42
C GLU A 40 -12.95 -5.25 -9.82
N LEU A 41 -11.64 -5.03 -9.82
CA LEU A 41 -11.03 -3.78 -9.35
C LEU A 41 -11.53 -2.58 -10.16
N VAL A 42 -11.50 -2.65 -11.49
CA VAL A 42 -12.00 -1.58 -12.37
C VAL A 42 -13.46 -1.27 -12.06
N GLN A 43 -14.30 -2.30 -11.93
CA GLN A 43 -15.72 -2.14 -11.62
C GLN A 43 -15.96 -1.53 -10.23
N ALA A 44 -15.16 -1.92 -9.24
CA ALA A 44 -15.23 -1.36 -7.89
C ALA A 44 -14.84 0.12 -7.89
N ILE A 45 -13.79 0.50 -8.63
CA ILE A 45 -13.37 1.89 -8.77
C ILE A 45 -14.45 2.73 -9.43
N GLU A 46 -14.94 2.32 -10.60
CA GLU A 46 -15.96 3.07 -11.35
C GLU A 46 -17.26 3.23 -10.54
N LYS A 47 -17.69 2.17 -9.85
CA LYS A 47 -18.87 2.21 -8.99
C LYS A 47 -18.66 3.17 -7.80
N THR A 48 -17.51 3.09 -7.14
CA THR A 48 -17.22 3.93 -5.97
C THR A 48 -17.17 5.41 -6.37
N GLU A 49 -16.41 5.77 -7.41
CA GLU A 49 -16.29 7.16 -7.87
C GLU A 49 -17.63 7.73 -8.38
N GLY A 50 -18.46 6.90 -9.03
CA GLY A 50 -19.83 7.28 -9.39
C GLY A 50 -20.70 7.63 -8.18
N LEU A 51 -20.62 6.82 -7.12
CA LEU A 51 -21.35 7.06 -5.87
C LEU A 51 -20.81 8.27 -5.10
N ILE A 52 -19.48 8.50 -5.10
CA ILE A 52 -18.87 9.71 -4.54
C ILE A 52 -19.42 10.95 -5.26
N ALA A 53 -19.43 10.95 -6.59
CA ALA A 53 -19.95 12.06 -7.39
C ALA A 53 -21.43 12.35 -7.10
N GLN A 54 -22.24 11.30 -6.96
CA GLN A 54 -23.65 11.44 -6.55
C GLN A 54 -23.76 12.07 -5.15
N CYS A 55 -23.05 11.53 -4.16
CA CYS A 55 -23.10 12.03 -2.79
C CYS A 55 -22.63 13.49 -2.69
N MET A 56 -21.54 13.85 -3.36
CA MET A 56 -21.03 15.22 -3.35
C MET A 56 -22.03 16.21 -3.96
N ARG A 57 -22.73 15.81 -5.03
CA ARG A 57 -23.81 16.60 -5.62
C ARG A 57 -24.98 16.78 -4.65
N GLU A 58 -25.36 15.73 -3.90
CA GLU A 58 -26.38 15.83 -2.84
C GLU A 58 -25.94 16.77 -1.70
N GLN A 59 -24.63 16.84 -1.41
CA GLN A 59 -24.04 17.80 -0.47
C GLN A 59 -23.91 19.23 -1.03
N GLY A 60 -24.34 19.47 -2.28
CA GLY A 60 -24.26 20.78 -2.93
C GLY A 60 -22.91 21.12 -3.56
N PHE A 61 -21.99 20.16 -3.66
CA PHE A 61 -20.67 20.35 -4.25
C PHE A 61 -20.57 19.68 -5.62
N GLN A 62 -19.86 20.35 -6.55
CA GLN A 62 -19.48 19.72 -7.81
C GLN A 62 -18.32 18.74 -7.58
N TYR A 63 -18.47 17.51 -8.04
CA TYR A 63 -17.41 16.50 -8.08
C TYR A 63 -17.55 15.70 -9.38
N ILE A 64 -16.43 15.43 -10.04
CA ILE A 64 -16.36 14.60 -11.25
C ILE A 64 -15.76 13.27 -10.84
N ALA A 65 -16.48 12.16 -11.07
CA ALA A 65 -15.96 10.82 -10.82
C ALA A 65 -14.59 10.65 -11.50
N ALA A 66 -13.56 10.30 -10.72
CA ALA A 66 -12.26 9.95 -11.26
C ALA A 66 -12.38 8.62 -12.03
N ASP A 67 -11.78 8.55 -13.21
CA ASP A 67 -11.73 7.29 -13.96
C ASP A 67 -10.69 6.33 -13.34
N HIS A 68 -10.79 5.05 -13.72
CA HIS A 68 -9.88 4.00 -13.27
C HIS A 68 -8.40 4.37 -13.43
N ASN A 69 -8.01 5.00 -14.54
CA ASN A 69 -6.60 5.31 -14.80
C ASN A 69 -6.12 6.44 -13.88
N THR A 70 -6.97 7.42 -13.60
CA THR A 70 -6.70 8.47 -12.62
C THR A 70 -6.52 7.89 -11.21
N VAL A 71 -7.41 6.97 -10.79
CA VAL A 71 -7.30 6.31 -9.48
C VAL A 71 -6.03 5.46 -9.41
N ARG A 72 -5.74 4.62 -10.42
CA ARG A 72 -4.51 3.82 -10.48
C ARG A 72 -3.25 4.67 -10.50
N ALA A 73 -3.24 5.79 -11.22
CA ALA A 73 -2.14 6.74 -11.16
C ALA A 73 -1.96 7.31 -9.75
N GLY A 74 -3.05 7.56 -9.02
CA GLY A 74 -3.01 7.96 -7.61
C GLY A 74 -2.52 6.87 -6.67
N MET A 75 -2.82 5.61 -6.96
CA MET A 75 -2.32 4.45 -6.20
C MET A 75 -0.81 4.30 -6.40
N SER A 76 -0.32 4.24 -7.63
CA SER A 76 1.12 4.05 -7.90
C SER A 76 1.99 5.28 -7.65
N ALA A 77 1.36 6.41 -7.31
CA ALA A 77 2.04 7.69 -7.25
C ALA A 77 3.10 7.73 -6.14
N ASP A 78 2.85 7.08 -5.01
CA ASP A 78 3.76 7.02 -3.86
C ASP A 78 5.10 6.31 -4.14
N LYS A 79 5.21 5.60 -5.28
CA LYS A 79 6.41 4.87 -5.73
C LYS A 79 7.00 5.43 -7.02
N HIS A 80 6.27 6.28 -7.73
CA HIS A 80 6.66 6.79 -9.05
C HIS A 80 6.52 8.31 -9.13
N LEU A 81 7.66 9.02 -9.10
CA LEU A 81 7.72 10.44 -9.47
C LEU A 81 8.24 10.61 -10.90
N PRO A 82 7.54 11.32 -11.79
CA PRO A 82 8.07 11.62 -13.12
C PRO A 82 9.46 12.28 -13.05
N GLY A 83 10.45 11.63 -13.69
CA GLY A 83 11.83 12.11 -13.72
C GLY A 83 12.72 11.65 -12.56
N LEU A 84 12.26 10.70 -11.73
CA LEU A 84 13.05 10.05 -10.68
C LEU A 84 12.92 8.52 -10.83
N SER A 85 14.02 7.80 -10.61
CA SER A 85 13.93 6.34 -10.39
C SER A 85 13.30 6.05 -9.02
N GLU A 86 12.85 4.82 -8.80
CA GLU A 86 12.32 4.39 -7.49
C GLU A 86 13.40 4.49 -6.40
N GLU A 87 14.64 4.10 -6.70
CA GLU A 87 15.78 4.24 -5.77
C GLU A 87 16.02 5.71 -5.40
N GLU A 88 15.97 6.63 -6.37
CA GLU A 88 16.11 8.06 -6.12
C GLU A 88 14.91 8.61 -5.32
N PHE A 89 13.70 8.13 -5.60
CA PHE A 89 12.50 8.48 -4.85
C PHE A 89 12.66 8.08 -3.38
N VAL A 90 12.95 6.81 -3.11
CA VAL A 90 13.09 6.24 -1.77
C VAL A 90 14.21 6.95 -1.00
N SER A 91 15.34 7.22 -1.65
CA SER A 91 16.45 7.94 -1.01
C SER A 91 16.05 9.37 -0.57
N ARG A 92 15.30 10.08 -1.41
CA ARG A 92 14.95 11.49 -1.15
C ARG A 92 13.73 11.66 -0.25
N TYR A 93 12.75 10.79 -0.39
CA TYR A 93 11.42 10.97 0.17
C TYR A 93 10.98 9.82 1.09
N GLY A 94 11.72 8.71 1.13
CA GLY A 94 11.31 7.52 1.88
C GLY A 94 10.00 6.96 1.34
N PHE A 95 9.01 6.82 2.20
CA PHE A 95 7.64 6.39 1.83
C PHE A 95 6.72 7.57 1.47
N GLY A 96 7.21 8.82 1.53
CA GLY A 96 6.38 10.00 1.29
C GLY A 96 5.39 10.35 2.41
N VAL A 97 5.41 9.62 3.53
CA VAL A 97 4.42 9.76 4.63
C VAL A 97 4.63 11.08 5.37
N SER A 98 5.81 11.29 5.95
CA SER A 98 6.15 12.52 6.68
C SER A 98 6.91 13.53 5.83
N THR A 99 7.60 13.08 4.77
CA THR A 99 8.42 13.96 3.91
C THR A 99 7.59 14.85 3.00
N PHE A 100 6.39 14.41 2.60
CA PHE A 100 5.42 15.24 1.87
C PHE A 100 4.36 15.90 2.78
N TYR A 101 4.46 15.72 4.10
CA TYR A 101 3.50 16.32 5.01
C TYR A 101 3.59 17.84 5.00
N THR A 102 2.50 18.49 4.62
CA THR A 102 2.33 19.96 4.70
C THR A 102 1.21 20.37 5.64
N GLY A 103 0.34 19.43 6.01
CA GLY A 103 -0.95 19.66 6.67
C GLY A 103 -2.02 20.28 5.76
N LEU A 104 -1.66 20.68 4.54
CA LEU A 104 -2.65 21.15 3.57
C LEU A 104 -3.47 19.96 3.04
N PRO A 105 -4.75 20.17 2.73
CA PRO A 105 -5.52 19.16 2.03
C PRO A 105 -4.85 18.83 0.67
N PRO A 106 -4.97 17.60 0.16
CA PRO A 106 -4.25 17.14 -1.03
C PRO A 106 -4.36 18.08 -2.23
N GLN A 107 -5.54 18.69 -2.45
CA GLN A 107 -5.84 19.61 -3.55
C GLN A 107 -5.02 20.92 -3.49
N LEU A 108 -4.58 21.32 -2.29
CA LEU A 108 -3.74 22.50 -2.05
C LEU A 108 -2.26 22.18 -1.83
N SER A 109 -1.89 20.89 -1.79
CA SER A 109 -0.49 20.49 -1.67
C SER A 109 0.35 21.11 -2.79
N THR A 110 1.50 21.69 -2.39
CA THR A 110 2.50 22.17 -3.33
C THR A 110 3.48 21.04 -3.58
N GLY A 111 3.67 20.68 -4.86
CA GLY A 111 4.43 19.49 -5.25
C GLY A 111 3.54 18.28 -5.50
N TYR A 112 4.12 17.11 -5.29
CA TYR A 112 3.54 15.83 -5.65
C TYR A 112 2.82 15.18 -4.47
N SER A 113 1.65 14.58 -4.72
CA SER A 113 0.82 13.96 -3.69
C SER A 113 -0.04 12.86 -4.34
N PRO A 114 0.11 11.59 -3.92
CA PRO A 114 -0.72 10.48 -4.41
C PRO A 114 -2.21 10.76 -4.27
N ALA A 115 -2.61 11.29 -3.11
CA ALA A 115 -3.96 11.74 -2.83
C ALA A 115 -4.45 12.82 -3.83
N ARG A 116 -3.59 13.77 -4.21
CA ARG A 116 -3.95 14.79 -5.22
C ARG A 116 -4.10 14.17 -6.61
N VAL A 117 -3.20 13.27 -6.99
CA VAL A 117 -3.23 12.59 -8.30
C VAL A 117 -4.52 11.78 -8.43
N GLY A 118 -4.86 10.98 -7.41
CA GLY A 118 -6.05 10.13 -7.39
C GLY A 118 -7.38 10.89 -7.42
N LEU A 119 -7.41 12.14 -6.95
CA LEU A 119 -8.60 13.01 -7.08
C LEU A 119 -8.81 13.53 -8.51
N GLY A 120 -7.76 13.56 -9.33
CA GLY A 120 -7.79 14.12 -10.68
C GLY A 120 -7.81 15.65 -10.73
N GLU A 121 -7.14 16.21 -11.75
CA GLU A 121 -6.93 17.66 -11.85
C GLU A 121 -8.24 18.46 -12.00
N ARG A 122 -9.30 17.86 -12.56
CA ARG A 122 -10.63 18.52 -12.66
C ARG A 122 -11.22 18.81 -11.28
N ASN A 123 -11.17 17.86 -10.35
CA ASN A 123 -11.66 18.07 -8.98
C ASN A 123 -10.77 19.03 -8.20
N VAL A 124 -9.44 18.97 -8.43
CA VAL A 124 -8.49 19.95 -7.87
C VAL A 124 -8.84 21.38 -8.32
N GLN A 125 -9.18 21.58 -9.59
CA GLN A 125 -9.58 22.89 -10.11
C GLN A 125 -10.93 23.36 -9.57
N ILE A 126 -11.90 22.45 -9.41
CA ILE A 126 -13.19 22.77 -8.77
C ILE A 126 -12.94 23.25 -7.35
N PHE A 127 -12.19 22.49 -6.57
CA PHE A 127 -11.85 22.80 -5.19
C PHE A 127 -11.18 24.17 -5.04
N ARG A 128 -10.20 24.48 -5.89
CA ARG A 128 -9.44 25.75 -5.82
C ARG A 128 -10.28 26.99 -6.09
N LYS A 129 -11.42 26.86 -6.78
CA LYS A 129 -12.34 27.97 -7.06
C LYS A 129 -13.31 28.25 -5.91
N LEU A 130 -13.39 27.36 -4.92
CA LEU A 130 -14.23 27.52 -3.75
C LEU A 130 -13.66 28.58 -2.80
N SER A 131 -14.54 29.23 -2.04
CA SER A 131 -14.13 30.10 -0.94
C SER A 131 -13.40 29.28 0.14
N PRO A 132 -12.57 29.90 1.00
CA PRO A 132 -11.90 29.16 2.08
C PRO A 132 -12.87 28.39 3.01
N ALA A 133 -14.06 28.94 3.27
CA ALA A 133 -15.09 28.25 4.06
C ALA A 133 -15.64 27.04 3.31
N ASP A 134 -15.93 27.20 2.01
CA ASP A 134 -16.44 26.12 1.17
C ASP A 134 -15.38 25.03 0.92
N GLN A 135 -14.09 25.37 0.89
CA GLN A 135 -13.00 24.39 0.82
C GLN A 135 -12.98 23.46 2.04
N VAL A 136 -13.20 24.01 3.24
CA VAL A 136 -13.32 23.21 4.47
C VAL A 136 -14.56 22.33 4.40
N ALA A 137 -15.71 22.89 4.01
CA ALA A 137 -16.96 22.15 3.90
C ALA A 137 -16.89 21.05 2.83
N TYR A 138 -16.26 21.32 1.68
CA TYR A 138 -16.03 20.36 0.61
C TYR A 138 -15.21 19.17 1.08
N ASN A 139 -14.07 19.43 1.73
CA ASN A 139 -13.20 18.37 2.23
C ASN A 139 -13.87 17.53 3.31
N ARG A 140 -14.62 18.17 4.22
CA ARG A 140 -15.42 17.45 5.21
C ARG A 140 -16.51 16.59 4.56
N ALA A 141 -17.18 17.10 3.53
CA ALA A 141 -18.18 16.35 2.77
C ALA A 141 -17.54 15.17 2.03
N LEU A 142 -16.38 15.36 1.39
CA LEU A 142 -15.71 14.33 0.60
C LEU A 142 -15.04 13.27 1.48
N LEU A 143 -14.15 13.69 2.38
CA LEU A 143 -13.18 12.85 3.10
C LEU A 143 -13.48 12.70 4.60
N GLY A 144 -14.39 13.50 5.16
CA GLY A 144 -14.64 13.52 6.60
C GLY A 144 -13.50 14.17 7.37
N ASP A 145 -13.08 13.53 8.47
CA ASP A 145 -12.08 14.08 9.39
C ASP A 145 -10.62 13.81 8.97
N ASP A 146 -10.39 12.74 8.20
CA ASP A 146 -9.06 12.35 7.72
C ASP A 146 -8.86 12.78 6.26
N LEU A 147 -8.27 13.96 6.08
CA LEU A 147 -8.04 14.54 4.76
C LEU A 147 -6.97 13.81 3.94
N SER A 148 -6.22 12.88 4.55
CA SER A 148 -5.19 12.09 3.86
C SER A 148 -5.74 10.80 3.26
N SER A 149 -6.88 10.31 3.74
CA SER A 149 -7.50 9.05 3.32
C SER A 149 -8.43 9.24 2.11
N THR A 150 -7.86 9.69 0.99
CA THR A 150 -8.58 9.69 -0.31
C THR A 150 -8.84 8.27 -0.79
N PHE A 151 -9.79 8.08 -1.72
CA PHE A 151 -10.12 6.74 -2.23
C PHE A 151 -8.89 6.02 -2.82
N ALA A 152 -8.12 6.67 -3.68
CA ALA A 152 -6.93 6.06 -4.28
C ALA A 152 -5.89 5.62 -3.22
N VAL A 153 -5.64 6.47 -2.22
CA VAL A 153 -4.69 6.13 -1.13
C VAL A 153 -5.22 4.98 -0.28
N ALA A 154 -6.49 5.01 0.10
CA ALA A 154 -7.09 3.98 0.94
C ALA A 154 -7.21 2.62 0.23
N LEU A 155 -7.43 2.65 -1.10
CA LEU A 155 -7.45 1.47 -1.95
C LEU A 155 -6.05 0.86 -2.07
N GLU A 156 -5.02 1.68 -2.29
CA GLU A 156 -3.63 1.23 -2.44
C GLU A 156 -3.07 0.54 -1.20
N ILE A 157 -3.27 1.12 -0.01
CA ILE A 157 -2.81 0.50 1.25
C ILE A 157 -3.76 -0.57 1.79
N GLU A 158 -4.85 -0.86 1.07
CA GLU A 158 -5.93 -1.77 1.47
C GLU A 158 -6.56 -1.49 2.86
N ASP A 159 -6.51 -0.23 3.31
CA ASP A 159 -7.13 0.23 4.56
C ASP A 159 -8.20 1.30 4.28
N LEU A 160 -9.43 0.81 4.13
CA LEU A 160 -10.61 1.66 3.93
C LEU A 160 -11.20 2.20 5.24
N SER A 161 -10.66 1.82 6.40
CA SER A 161 -11.26 2.12 7.71
C SER A 161 -11.16 3.60 8.10
N ARG A 162 -10.15 4.29 7.57
CA ARG A 162 -9.86 5.69 7.83
C ARG A 162 -10.63 6.66 6.93
N THR A 163 -11.30 6.14 5.90
CA THR A 163 -12.08 6.98 4.98
C THR A 163 -13.30 7.57 5.68
N GLY A 164 -13.68 8.79 5.29
CA GLY A 164 -14.85 9.49 5.81
C GLY A 164 -15.73 10.08 4.71
N GLY A 165 -16.75 10.85 5.11
CA GLY A 165 -17.61 11.61 4.21
C GLY A 165 -18.29 10.76 3.12
N CYS A 166 -18.42 11.35 1.94
CA CYS A 166 -18.96 10.72 0.74
C CYS A 166 -18.11 9.55 0.26
N THR A 167 -16.78 9.60 0.46
CA THR A 167 -15.91 8.46 0.16
C THR A 167 -16.30 7.23 0.99
N ARG A 168 -16.46 7.37 2.31
CA ARG A 168 -16.88 6.25 3.17
C ARG A 168 -18.26 5.72 2.82
N LYS A 169 -19.22 6.62 2.53
CA LYS A 169 -20.58 6.23 2.14
C LYS A 169 -20.56 5.36 0.88
N ALA A 170 -19.85 5.79 -0.16
CA ALA A 170 -19.70 5.06 -1.42
C ALA A 170 -19.01 3.69 -1.22
N LEU A 171 -17.96 3.65 -0.40
CA LEU A 171 -17.25 2.40 -0.08
C LEU A 171 -18.14 1.38 0.62
N THR A 172 -19.02 1.83 1.52
CA THR A 172 -19.94 0.94 2.25
C THR A 172 -20.97 0.26 1.33
N GLU A 173 -21.26 0.86 0.17
CA GLU A 173 -22.14 0.30 -0.86
C GLU A 173 -21.40 -0.57 -1.89
N THR A 174 -20.07 -0.50 -1.93
CA THR A 174 -19.24 -1.14 -2.97
C THR A 174 -18.43 -2.31 -2.43
N PHE A 175 -17.86 -2.17 -1.23
CA PHE A 175 -16.97 -3.15 -0.61
C PHE A 175 -17.69 -3.94 0.49
N LYS A 176 -17.19 -5.15 0.77
CA LYS A 176 -17.72 -6.01 1.83
C LYS A 176 -17.39 -5.42 3.21
N PRO A 177 -18.21 -5.64 4.24
CA PRO A 177 -17.95 -5.11 5.59
C PRO A 177 -16.58 -5.48 6.17
N ASP A 178 -16.02 -6.62 5.77
CA ASP A 178 -14.69 -7.03 6.21
C ASP A 178 -13.56 -6.23 5.56
N GLN A 179 -13.67 -5.90 4.27
CA GLN A 179 -12.72 -5.07 3.51
C GLN A 179 -12.69 -3.62 4.03
N LEU A 180 -13.70 -3.22 4.80
CA LEU A 180 -13.83 -1.87 5.36
C LEU A 180 -13.07 -1.66 6.69
N LYS A 181 -12.40 -2.70 7.21
CA LYS A 181 -11.71 -2.70 8.51
C LYS A 181 -10.20 -2.55 8.34
N ALA A 182 -9.56 -1.89 9.30
CA ALA A 182 -8.09 -1.81 9.36
C ALA A 182 -7.42 -3.18 9.51
N SER A 183 -8.15 -4.17 10.00
CA SER A 183 -7.66 -5.54 10.17
C SER A 183 -7.84 -6.42 8.93
N HIS A 184 -8.38 -5.86 7.84
CA HIS A 184 -8.42 -6.61 6.59
C HIS A 184 -6.99 -6.90 6.14
N TYR A 185 -6.76 -8.11 5.64
CA TYR A 185 -5.46 -8.50 5.14
C TYR A 185 -5.66 -9.21 3.82
N ASN A 186 -4.91 -8.81 2.80
CA ASN A 186 -5.10 -9.32 1.45
C ASN A 186 -4.94 -10.86 1.47
N PRO A 187 -5.95 -11.60 1.01
CA PRO A 187 -5.90 -13.06 1.03
C PRO A 187 -4.78 -13.66 0.16
N GLN A 188 -4.30 -12.97 -0.88
CA GLN A 188 -3.12 -13.37 -1.64
C GLN A 188 -1.87 -13.27 -0.78
N ASP A 189 -1.62 -12.13 -0.16
CA ASP A 189 -0.45 -11.90 0.70
C ASP A 189 -0.44 -12.88 1.87
N ALA A 190 -1.63 -13.19 2.41
CA ALA A 190 -1.81 -14.21 3.44
C ALA A 190 -1.35 -15.61 3.00
N LEU A 191 -1.48 -15.96 1.71
CA LEU A 191 -1.00 -17.23 1.17
C LEU A 191 0.50 -17.19 0.94
N ILE A 192 1.01 -16.11 0.36
CA ILE A 192 2.45 -15.91 0.10
C ILE A 192 3.22 -15.95 1.42
N ASN A 193 2.78 -15.22 2.44
CA ASN A 193 3.42 -15.15 3.76
C ASN A 193 3.33 -16.45 4.57
N LYS A 194 2.46 -17.39 4.17
CA LYS A 194 2.43 -18.74 4.76
C LYS A 194 3.47 -19.68 4.16
N ASP A 195 3.97 -19.39 2.95
CA ASP A 195 4.97 -20.21 2.26
C ASP A 195 6.27 -20.28 3.09
N PRO A 196 6.84 -21.48 3.33
CA PRO A 196 8.08 -21.62 4.10
C PRO A 196 9.25 -20.79 3.55
N ARG A 197 9.31 -20.58 2.23
CA ARG A 197 10.35 -19.76 1.58
C ARG A 197 10.19 -18.30 1.95
N MET A 198 8.96 -17.77 1.89
CA MET A 198 8.68 -16.39 2.30
C MET A 198 8.94 -16.19 3.79
N LYS A 199 8.54 -17.14 4.65
CA LYS A 199 8.86 -17.09 6.09
C LYS A 199 10.36 -17.02 6.37
N ALA A 200 11.17 -17.79 5.63
CA ALA A 200 12.62 -17.74 5.75
C ALA A 200 13.19 -16.39 5.29
N ALA A 201 12.67 -15.84 4.19
CA ALA A 201 13.04 -14.54 3.64
C ALA A 201 12.69 -13.40 4.61
N LEU A 202 11.46 -13.37 5.14
CA LEU A 202 11.02 -12.43 6.18
C LEU A 202 11.86 -12.54 7.45
N GLY A 203 12.21 -13.75 7.88
CA GLY A 203 13.11 -13.96 9.01
C GLY A 203 14.52 -13.40 8.77
N TYR A 204 15.02 -13.45 7.53
CA TYR A 204 16.28 -12.79 7.16
C TYR A 204 16.14 -11.27 7.13
N TRP A 205 15.09 -10.77 6.49
CA TRP A 205 14.75 -9.35 6.44
C TRP A 205 14.71 -8.74 7.84
N GLN A 206 13.98 -9.36 8.78
CA GLN A 206 13.84 -8.89 10.16
C GLN A 206 15.20 -8.74 10.86
N ARG A 207 16.10 -9.73 10.69
CA ARG A 207 17.45 -9.65 11.28
C ARG A 207 18.27 -8.51 10.70
N GLU A 208 18.14 -8.26 9.40
CA GLU A 208 18.86 -7.18 8.72
C GLU A 208 18.32 -5.80 9.08
N MET A 209 17.00 -5.66 9.25
CA MET A 209 16.38 -4.44 9.77
C MET A 209 16.85 -4.15 11.21
N LYS A 210 16.85 -5.19 12.07
CA LYS A 210 17.31 -5.07 13.46
C LYS A 210 18.78 -4.65 13.55
N LYS A 211 19.67 -5.23 12.71
CA LYS A 211 21.08 -4.81 12.64
C LYS A 211 21.24 -3.35 12.21
N ALA A 212 20.34 -2.85 11.37
CA ALA A 212 20.30 -1.44 10.95
C ALA A 212 19.66 -0.51 12.01
N GLY A 213 19.20 -1.05 13.15
CA GLY A 213 18.60 -0.28 14.23
C GLY A 213 17.08 -0.12 14.14
N PHE A 214 16.42 -0.89 13.26
CA PHE A 214 14.97 -0.85 13.09
C PHE A 214 14.32 -2.13 13.64
N GLU A 215 13.41 -1.98 14.60
CA GLU A 215 12.74 -3.09 15.28
C GLU A 215 11.37 -3.33 14.64
N TYR A 216 11.35 -3.85 13.41
CA TYR A 216 10.14 -4.30 12.72
C TYR A 216 10.17 -5.82 12.51
N GLY A 217 9.04 -6.48 12.70
CA GLY A 217 8.83 -7.89 12.42
C GLY A 217 8.47 -8.18 10.95
N HIS A 218 7.90 -7.19 10.27
CA HIS A 218 7.43 -7.31 8.89
C HIS A 218 7.49 -5.96 8.15
N PRO A 219 7.71 -5.92 6.82
CA PRO A 219 7.65 -4.67 6.03
C PRO A 219 6.35 -3.88 6.23
N ASP A 220 5.20 -4.55 6.23
CA ASP A 220 3.86 -3.98 6.41
C ASP A 220 3.67 -3.19 7.72
N GLU A 221 4.57 -3.32 8.69
CA GLU A 221 4.50 -2.58 9.96
C GLU A 221 5.07 -1.16 9.86
N ILE A 222 5.90 -0.86 8.85
CA ILE A 222 6.68 0.38 8.79
C ILE A 222 5.77 1.59 8.53
N GLU A 223 4.99 1.57 7.46
CA GLU A 223 4.12 2.69 7.10
C GLU A 223 3.05 2.99 8.14
N PRO A 224 2.33 1.99 8.70
CA PRO A 224 1.40 2.23 9.80
C PRO A 224 2.07 2.91 11.01
N ASP A 225 3.27 2.49 11.40
CA ASP A 225 4.03 3.13 12.47
C ASP A 225 4.38 4.59 12.13
N LEU A 226 4.91 4.85 10.93
CA LEU A 226 5.23 6.21 10.46
C LEU A 226 3.98 7.11 10.46
N ARG A 227 2.85 6.61 9.96
CA ARG A 227 1.57 7.34 9.92
C ARG A 227 1.06 7.63 11.33
N ASN A 228 1.18 6.69 12.26
CA ASN A 228 0.80 6.89 13.67
C ASN A 228 1.68 7.94 14.37
N ARG A 229 3.00 7.90 14.14
CA ARG A 229 3.94 8.92 14.65
C ARG A 229 3.61 10.30 14.09
N LEU A 230 3.39 10.39 12.78
CA LEU A 230 3.01 11.63 12.11
C LEU A 230 1.67 12.17 12.64
N SER A 231 0.65 11.32 12.74
CA SER A 231 -0.67 11.66 13.27
C SER A 231 -0.57 12.25 14.68
N THR A 232 0.22 11.62 15.55
CA THR A 232 0.49 12.12 16.90
C THR A 232 1.14 13.50 16.89
N LEU A 233 2.11 13.72 16.00
CA LEU A 233 2.83 15.01 15.86
C LEU A 233 1.94 16.14 15.32
N THR A 234 0.86 15.81 14.63
CA THR A 234 0.11 16.73 13.76
C THR A 234 -1.37 16.83 14.11
N GLU A 235 -1.78 16.31 15.27
CA GLU A 235 -3.18 16.29 15.72
C GLU A 235 -4.12 15.59 14.73
N GLY A 236 -3.69 14.42 14.24
CA GLY A 236 -4.42 13.68 13.21
C GLY A 236 -4.32 14.31 11.83
N GLY A 237 -3.18 14.96 11.53
CA GLY A 237 -2.94 15.60 10.24
C GLY A 237 -3.51 17.01 10.08
N LYS A 238 -4.15 17.57 11.11
CA LYS A 238 -4.85 18.88 11.08
C LYS A 238 -3.89 20.07 11.25
N LEU A 239 -2.70 19.84 11.79
CA LEU A 239 -1.76 20.92 12.11
C LEU A 239 -0.87 21.28 10.91
N PHE A 240 -1.13 22.42 10.27
CA PHE A 240 -0.26 22.94 9.22
C PHE A 240 1.19 23.08 9.69
N VAL A 241 2.15 22.69 8.85
CA VAL A 241 3.59 22.82 9.16
C VAL A 241 3.97 24.27 9.47
N SER A 242 3.31 25.25 8.82
CA SER A 242 3.53 26.67 9.09
C SER A 242 3.10 27.10 10.50
N LYS A 243 2.17 26.37 11.12
CA LYS A 243 1.62 26.61 12.46
C LYS A 243 2.27 25.76 13.55
N MET A 244 3.07 24.77 13.19
CA MET A 244 3.85 23.98 14.16
C MET A 244 4.84 24.84 14.96
N SER A 245 4.97 24.52 16.25
CA SER A 245 6.02 25.03 17.13
C SER A 245 7.42 24.64 16.64
N GLN A 246 8.48 25.23 17.21
CA GLN A 246 9.85 24.85 16.86
C GLN A 246 10.16 23.40 17.24
N ASP A 247 9.69 22.94 18.40
CA ASP A 247 9.87 21.56 18.85
C ASP A 247 9.13 20.58 17.95
N GLN A 248 7.91 20.90 17.53
CA GLN A 248 7.13 20.11 16.58
C GLN A 248 7.83 20.01 15.21
N LYS A 249 8.39 21.12 14.71
CA LYS A 249 9.17 21.13 13.47
C LYS A 249 10.44 20.29 13.58
N ALA A 250 11.14 20.37 14.72
CA ALA A 250 12.31 19.54 14.98
C ALA A 250 11.94 18.05 15.05
N ALA A 251 10.82 17.70 15.69
CA ALA A 251 10.34 16.34 15.76
C ALA A 251 9.86 15.81 14.40
N LEU A 252 9.20 16.63 13.58
CA LEU A 252 8.85 16.28 12.20
C LEU A 252 10.11 16.00 11.37
N ARG A 253 11.16 16.83 11.46
CA ARG A 253 12.44 16.58 10.77
C ARG A 253 13.07 15.25 11.20
N LYS A 254 13.07 14.94 12.49
CA LYS A 254 13.55 13.65 13.01
C LYS A 254 12.75 12.47 12.44
N LEU A 255 11.43 12.60 12.33
CA LEU A 255 10.59 11.58 11.71
C LEU A 255 10.91 11.42 10.21
N GLN A 256 11.13 12.53 9.49
CA GLN A 256 11.50 12.51 8.08
C GLN A 256 12.88 11.87 7.84
N ASP A 257 13.86 12.13 8.71
CA ASP A 257 15.16 11.48 8.68
C ASP A 257 15.04 9.97 8.94
N TYR A 258 14.26 9.59 9.96
CA TYR A 258 13.98 8.20 10.29
C TYR A 258 13.31 7.47 9.11
N GLU A 259 12.28 8.08 8.51
CA GLU A 259 11.55 7.55 7.37
C GLU A 259 12.47 7.26 6.17
N ARG A 260 13.34 8.21 5.79
CA ARG A 260 14.29 8.00 4.70
C ARG A 260 15.22 6.81 4.96
N LEU A 261 15.74 6.70 6.19
CA LEU A 261 16.68 5.63 6.53
C LEU A 261 16.00 4.25 6.54
N VAL A 262 14.82 4.14 7.15
CA VAL A 262 14.08 2.87 7.18
C VAL A 262 13.59 2.48 5.79
N ALA A 263 13.11 3.44 4.98
CA ALA A 263 12.67 3.20 3.62
C ALA A 263 13.81 2.70 2.73
N ALA A 264 14.97 3.36 2.76
CA ALA A 264 16.13 2.94 1.97
C ALA A 264 16.59 1.51 2.31
N LYS A 265 16.64 1.17 3.60
CA LYS A 265 16.99 -0.20 4.03
C LYS A 265 15.90 -1.20 3.65
N SER A 266 14.63 -0.86 3.86
CA SER A 266 13.50 -1.74 3.55
C SER A 266 13.40 -2.01 2.05
N HIS A 267 13.47 -0.98 1.20
CA HIS A 267 13.42 -1.10 -0.26
C HIS A 267 14.56 -1.99 -0.77
N LYS A 268 15.80 -1.78 -0.29
CA LYS A 268 16.91 -2.66 -0.66
C LYS A 268 16.63 -4.13 -0.32
N MET A 269 16.07 -4.40 0.86
CA MET A 269 15.76 -5.78 1.28
C MET A 269 14.52 -6.34 0.57
N GLN A 270 13.58 -5.50 0.19
CA GLN A 270 12.46 -5.87 -0.67
C GLN A 270 13.00 -6.42 -1.99
N GLU A 271 13.80 -5.61 -2.70
CA GLU A 271 14.35 -5.96 -4.02
C GLU A 271 15.29 -7.17 -3.99
N GLU A 272 16.21 -7.22 -3.02
CA GLU A 272 17.24 -8.27 -2.99
C GLU A 272 16.77 -9.59 -2.38
N VAL A 273 15.72 -9.57 -1.54
CA VAL A 273 15.34 -10.73 -0.70
C VAL A 273 13.90 -11.14 -0.89
N LEU A 274 12.95 -10.20 -0.81
CA LEU A 274 11.52 -10.53 -0.74
C LEU A 274 10.93 -10.69 -2.15
N THR A 275 11.08 -9.70 -3.03
CA THR A 275 10.53 -9.70 -4.39
C THR A 275 10.88 -10.98 -5.18
N PRO A 276 12.14 -11.45 -5.23
CA PRO A 276 12.46 -12.66 -6.01
C PRO A 276 11.79 -13.94 -5.46
N VAL A 277 11.56 -13.98 -4.15
CA VAL A 277 10.87 -15.11 -3.50
C VAL A 277 9.37 -15.03 -3.74
N GLU A 278 8.82 -13.82 -3.60
CA GLU A 278 7.42 -13.53 -3.83
C GLU A 278 7.00 -13.84 -5.27
N GLU A 279 7.70 -13.30 -6.27
CA GLU A 279 7.41 -13.52 -7.70
C GLU A 279 7.37 -15.00 -8.04
N LYS A 280 8.32 -15.78 -7.51
CA LYS A 280 8.35 -17.23 -7.71
C LYS A 280 7.17 -17.95 -7.07
N ILE A 281 6.78 -17.54 -5.85
CA ILE A 281 5.59 -18.10 -5.19
C ILE A 281 4.34 -17.73 -5.99
N GLN A 282 4.22 -16.47 -6.42
CA GLN A 282 3.10 -15.98 -7.19
C GLN A 282 2.98 -16.73 -8.54
N GLU A 283 4.09 -16.92 -9.26
CA GLU A 283 4.12 -17.69 -10.49
C GLU A 283 3.62 -19.13 -10.26
N GLU A 284 4.06 -19.79 -9.19
CA GLU A 284 3.65 -21.16 -8.88
C GLU A 284 2.18 -21.28 -8.44
N LEU A 285 1.66 -20.29 -7.70
CA LEU A 285 0.30 -20.30 -7.15
C LEU A 285 -0.77 -19.85 -8.15
N PHE A 286 -0.45 -18.86 -8.99
CA PHE A 286 -1.43 -18.12 -9.81
C PHE A 286 -1.26 -18.30 -11.32
N SER A 287 -0.13 -18.83 -11.79
CA SER A 287 -0.03 -19.22 -13.21
C SER A 287 -0.96 -20.40 -13.48
N ARG A 288 -1.94 -20.20 -14.37
CA ARG A 288 -2.77 -21.32 -14.86
C ARG A 288 -1.85 -22.35 -15.50
N LYS A 289 -1.61 -23.49 -14.84
CA LYS A 289 -1.15 -24.68 -15.55
C LYS A 289 -2.25 -25.05 -16.53
N VAL A 290 -2.03 -24.78 -17.80
CA VAL A 290 -2.83 -25.37 -18.88
C VAL A 290 -2.66 -26.88 -18.74
N GLN A 291 -3.68 -27.56 -18.22
CA GLN A 291 -3.83 -29.00 -18.34
C GLN A 291 -4.64 -29.29 -19.59
#